data_AF-A0AA90NAY6-F1
#
_entry.id   AF-A0AA90NAY6-F1
#
_cell.length_a   1.000
_cell.length_b   1.000
_cell.length_c   1.000
_cell.angle_alpha   90.00
_cell.angle_beta   90.00
_cell.angle_gamma   90.00
#
_symmetry.space_group_name_H-M   'P 1'
#
loop_
_entity.id
_entity.type
_entity.pdbx_description
1 polymer ?
#
loop_
_entity_poly.entity_id
_entity_poly.type
_entity_poly.pdbx_seq_one_letter_code
_entity_poly.pdbx_strand_id
1 'polypeptide(L)'
;MTDNKISTPRFHPSAENTYGGVDPLAPPTFASGAQRQRERNADTAAKNADARTAQIAAETNHNITAAMAQRPTARPSLKAKPSGRVAEIWNPIRERTVGAFSRVSSRLDGAPEAGQTREALIAAALDAGARREKIADDLTDRLAAVERRDELAEASRAGVHLAGSMTAARLTALAHDHADELYEAVQADLRDLIVDSGQVARALEGVDSAEVAIRLGEAATIAWSARDGLRERMLAVAESARFVHRATTDGFTYMGTAPDTLKKAGIATEGSASTWDLVDSWLEQFGTSDVIVDLLVGR
;
A
#
# COMPACT_ATOMS: atom_id res chain seq x y z
N MET A 1 30.58 -4.02 -19.75
CA MET A 1 31.47 -4.98 -20.43
C MET A 1 32.70 -5.21 -19.56
N THR A 2 32.67 -6.27 -18.76
CA THR A 2 33.83 -6.97 -18.17
C THR A 2 33.28 -8.30 -17.67
N ASP A 3 33.53 -9.34 -18.46
CA ASP A 3 33.14 -10.73 -18.20
C ASP A 3 34.06 -11.34 -17.14
N ASN A 4 33.48 -12.06 -16.18
CA ASN A 4 34.23 -12.95 -15.29
C ASN A 4 33.57 -14.33 -15.29
N LYS A 5 34.11 -15.23 -16.13
CA LYS A 5 33.68 -16.63 -16.26
C LYS A 5 34.46 -17.50 -15.27
N ILE A 6 33.75 -18.06 -14.30
CA ILE A 6 34.29 -19.08 -13.39
C ILE A 6 34.20 -20.45 -14.08
N SER A 7 35.36 -21.10 -14.11
CA SER A 7 35.66 -22.35 -14.81
C SER A 7 35.14 -23.57 -14.05
N THR A 8 34.33 -24.41 -14.70
CA THR A 8 33.97 -25.76 -14.27
C THR A 8 34.96 -26.79 -14.84
N PRO A 9 35.42 -27.80 -14.08
CA PRO A 9 36.21 -28.90 -14.64
C PRO A 9 35.30 -29.92 -15.33
N ARG A 10 35.67 -30.28 -16.56
CA ARG A 10 35.06 -31.35 -17.37
C ARG A 10 35.51 -32.73 -16.87
N PHE A 11 34.53 -33.60 -16.70
CA PHE A 11 34.69 -35.06 -16.63
C PHE A 11 35.35 -35.59 -17.90
N HIS A 12 36.38 -36.43 -17.74
CA HIS A 12 36.85 -37.36 -18.76
C HIS A 12 36.49 -38.79 -18.32
N PRO A 13 35.78 -39.58 -19.13
CA PRO A 13 35.69 -41.02 -18.93
C PRO A 13 36.84 -41.68 -19.69
N SER A 14 37.70 -42.40 -18.97
CA SER A 14 38.61 -43.38 -19.57
C SER A 14 38.22 -44.75 -19.04
N ALA A 15 37.34 -45.42 -19.78
CA ALA A 15 37.16 -46.86 -19.69
C ALA A 15 37.95 -47.47 -20.85
N GLU A 16 39.13 -48.01 -20.56
CA GLU A 16 39.74 -49.02 -21.42
C GLU A 16 40.02 -50.27 -20.59
N ASN A 17 39.26 -51.30 -20.94
CA ASN A 17 39.41 -52.68 -20.53
C ASN A 17 40.85 -53.16 -20.75
N THR A 18 41.57 -53.44 -19.68
CA THR A 18 42.74 -54.31 -19.74
C THR A 18 42.31 -55.72 -19.34
N TYR A 19 42.29 -56.60 -20.34
CA TYR A 19 42.24 -58.05 -20.17
C TYR A 19 43.37 -58.50 -19.21
N GLY A 20 43.01 -58.98 -18.03
CA GLY A 20 43.87 -59.72 -17.12
C GLY A 20 43.20 -61.06 -16.83
N GLY A 21 43.85 -62.15 -17.26
CA GLY A 21 43.29 -63.50 -17.30
C GLY A 21 42.73 -64.00 -15.97
N VAL A 22 41.60 -64.70 -16.06
CA VAL A 22 41.05 -65.51 -14.97
C VAL A 22 41.82 -66.83 -14.97
N ASP A 23 42.68 -67.01 -13.97
CA ASP A 23 43.31 -68.31 -13.65
C ASP A 23 42.25 -69.23 -13.01
N PRO A 24 41.86 -70.35 -13.64
CA PRO A 24 40.80 -71.23 -13.13
C PRO A 24 41.27 -72.13 -11.97
N LEU A 25 42.51 -71.97 -11.47
CA LEU A 25 43.04 -72.68 -10.30
C LEU A 25 43.23 -71.80 -9.06
N ALA A 26 42.84 -70.52 -9.10
CA ALA A 26 42.82 -69.69 -7.90
C ALA A 26 41.66 -70.13 -6.97
N PRO A 27 41.90 -70.39 -5.67
CA PRO A 27 40.82 -70.72 -4.73
C PRO A 27 39.81 -69.57 -4.71
N PRO A 28 38.51 -69.83 -4.54
CA PRO A 28 37.52 -68.77 -4.44
C PRO A 28 37.97 -67.82 -3.33
N THR A 29 38.28 -66.57 -3.67
CA THR A 29 38.44 -65.52 -2.68
C THR A 29 37.08 -65.34 -2.03
N PHE A 30 36.82 -66.12 -1.00
CA PHE A 30 35.79 -65.82 -0.02
C PHE A 30 36.12 -64.42 0.46
N ALA A 31 35.33 -63.42 0.05
CA ALA A 31 35.38 -62.10 0.65
C ALA A 31 35.37 -62.33 2.16
N SER A 32 36.53 -62.13 2.79
CA SER A 32 36.76 -62.50 4.18
C SER A 32 35.66 -61.86 5.03
N GLY A 33 35.33 -62.44 6.19
CA GLY A 33 34.33 -61.85 7.09
C GLY A 33 34.56 -60.35 7.32
N ALA A 34 35.82 -59.90 7.28
CA ALA A 34 36.23 -58.52 7.34
C ALA A 34 35.76 -57.64 6.15
N GLN A 35 35.69 -58.15 4.92
CA GLN A 35 35.25 -57.39 3.75
C GLN A 35 33.72 -57.21 3.74
N ARG A 36 32.95 -58.26 4.02
CA ARG A 36 31.48 -58.15 4.20
C ARG A 36 31.09 -57.32 5.42
N GLN A 37 31.96 -57.25 6.43
CA GLN A 37 31.77 -56.40 7.59
C GLN A 37 32.11 -54.94 7.29
N ARG A 38 33.14 -54.67 6.47
CA ARG A 38 33.41 -53.31 5.94
C ARG A 38 32.28 -52.79 5.07
N GLU A 39 31.73 -53.62 4.17
CA GLU A 39 30.58 -53.26 3.34
C GLU A 39 29.33 -52.97 4.18
N ARG A 40 29.02 -53.81 5.18
CA ARG A 40 27.90 -53.56 6.11
C ARG A 40 28.09 -52.29 6.94
N ASN A 41 29.32 -52.01 7.38
CA ASN A 41 29.63 -50.79 8.11
C ASN A 41 29.50 -49.54 7.21
N ALA A 42 29.91 -49.64 5.93
CA ALA A 42 29.75 -48.58 4.95
C ALA A 42 28.27 -48.31 4.63
N ASP A 43 27.46 -49.35 4.44
CA ASP A 43 26.01 -49.23 4.24
C ASP A 43 25.30 -48.60 5.45
N THR A 44 25.71 -48.99 6.66
CA THR A 44 25.16 -48.42 7.89
C THR A 44 25.57 -46.95 8.05
N ALA A 45 26.82 -46.61 7.70
CA ALA A 45 27.30 -45.23 7.71
C ALA A 45 26.56 -44.36 6.68
N ALA A 46 26.30 -44.88 5.47
CA ALA A 46 25.53 -44.19 4.45
C ALA A 46 24.08 -43.94 4.90
N LYS A 47 23.40 -44.97 5.44
CA LYS A 47 22.03 -44.82 5.99
C LYS A 47 21.97 -43.81 7.15
N ASN A 48 22.99 -43.79 8.01
CA ASN A 48 23.08 -42.81 9.09
C ASN A 48 23.34 -41.39 8.58
N ALA A 49 24.11 -41.23 7.50
CA ALA A 49 24.32 -39.94 6.85
C ALA A 49 23.02 -39.44 6.19
N ASP A 50 22.28 -40.31 5.50
CA ASP A 50 21.00 -39.98 4.88
C ASP A 50 19.95 -39.61 5.94
N ALA A 51 19.88 -40.36 7.04
CA ALA A 51 18.97 -40.08 8.15
C ALA A 51 19.28 -38.73 8.82
N ARG A 52 20.56 -38.40 9.03
CA ARG A 52 20.96 -37.08 9.55
C ARG A 52 20.60 -35.96 8.58
N THR A 53 20.78 -36.17 7.29
CA THR A 53 20.47 -35.15 6.26
C THR A 53 18.97 -34.90 6.17
N ALA A 54 18.16 -35.97 6.25
CA ALA A 54 16.71 -35.87 6.31
C ALA A 54 16.22 -35.17 7.58
N GLN A 55 16.86 -35.45 8.73
CA GLN A 55 16.53 -34.79 9.99
C GLN A 55 16.87 -33.30 9.96
N ILE A 56 18.05 -32.92 9.45
CA ILE A 56 18.44 -31.52 9.27
C ILE A 56 17.46 -30.82 8.32
N ALA A 57 17.05 -31.45 7.22
CA ALA A 57 16.07 -30.88 6.31
C ALA A 57 14.69 -30.71 6.96
N ALA A 58 14.26 -31.66 7.79
CA ALA A 58 13.01 -31.58 8.55
C ALA A 58 13.05 -30.46 9.60
N GLU A 59 14.13 -30.34 10.36
CA GLU A 59 14.34 -29.28 11.35
C GLU A 59 14.45 -27.90 10.65
N THR A 60 15.13 -27.83 9.51
CA THR A 60 15.23 -26.60 8.70
C THR A 60 13.86 -26.20 8.16
N ASN A 61 13.08 -27.13 7.62
CA ASN A 61 11.72 -26.85 7.15
C ASN A 61 10.78 -26.49 8.30
N HIS A 62 10.90 -27.12 9.46
CA HIS A 62 10.15 -26.77 10.65
C HIS A 62 10.49 -25.35 11.12
N ASN A 63 11.78 -25.00 11.16
CA ASN A 63 12.24 -23.66 11.50
C ASN A 63 11.81 -22.60 10.47
N ILE A 64 11.83 -22.92 9.17
CA ILE A 64 11.31 -22.03 8.12
C ILE A 64 9.80 -21.85 8.27
N THR A 65 9.05 -22.92 8.56
CA THR A 65 7.60 -22.85 8.73
C THR A 65 7.22 -22.08 10.00
N ALA A 66 7.96 -22.27 11.09
CA ALA A 66 7.81 -21.51 12.33
C ALA A 66 8.18 -20.03 12.12
N ALA A 67 9.27 -19.75 11.41
CA ALA A 67 9.66 -18.39 11.05
C ALA A 67 8.66 -17.72 10.09
N MET A 68 8.01 -18.48 9.21
CA MET A 68 6.94 -17.98 8.34
C MET A 68 5.61 -17.79 9.08
N ALA A 69 5.31 -18.61 10.11
CA ALA A 69 4.17 -18.42 10.99
C ALA A 69 4.35 -17.21 11.94
N GLN A 70 5.59 -16.82 12.22
CA GLN A 70 5.97 -15.60 12.94
C GLN A 70 6.19 -14.39 12.02
N ARG A 71 6.03 -14.54 10.69
CA ARG A 71 6.09 -13.36 9.81
C ARG A 71 4.90 -12.46 10.15
N PRO A 72 5.11 -11.13 10.26
CA PRO A 72 4.03 -10.19 10.46
C PRO A 72 2.93 -10.45 9.43
N THR A 73 1.68 -10.53 9.89
CA THR A 73 0.50 -10.45 9.04
C THR A 73 0.73 -9.35 8.00
N ALA A 74 0.43 -9.63 6.72
CA ALA A 74 0.65 -8.66 5.65
C ALA A 74 0.12 -7.28 6.09
N ARG A 75 0.99 -6.26 6.07
CA ARG A 75 0.65 -4.92 6.56
C ARG A 75 -0.65 -4.44 5.88
N PRO A 76 -1.57 -3.82 6.62
CA PRO A 76 -2.85 -3.41 6.05
C PRO A 76 -2.65 -2.35 4.98
N SER A 77 -3.58 -2.31 4.03
CA SER A 77 -3.64 -1.25 3.04
C SER A 77 -3.98 0.08 3.72
N LEU A 78 -3.27 1.13 3.32
CA LEU A 78 -3.39 2.45 3.92
C LEU A 78 -4.24 3.36 3.05
N LYS A 79 -5.22 4.04 3.66
CA LYS A 79 -5.86 5.19 3.03
C LYS A 79 -4.97 6.41 3.17
N ALA A 80 -5.09 7.36 2.25
CA ALA A 80 -4.41 8.64 2.33
C ALA A 80 -5.37 9.65 2.96
N LYS A 81 -5.33 9.79 4.29
CA LYS A 81 -6.25 10.66 5.02
C LYS A 81 -5.49 11.45 6.10
N PRO A 82 -5.61 12.78 6.15
CA PRO A 82 -5.04 13.56 7.25
C PRO A 82 -5.82 13.29 8.55
N SER A 83 -5.10 13.15 9.66
CA SER A 83 -5.64 13.04 11.02
C SER A 83 -4.69 13.70 12.02
N GLY A 84 -5.07 13.74 13.30
CA GLY A 84 -4.20 14.31 14.35
C GLY A 84 -3.74 15.73 14.03
N ARG A 85 -2.47 16.01 14.31
CA ARG A 85 -1.86 17.34 14.08
C ARG A 85 -1.79 17.71 12.60
N VAL A 86 -1.65 16.72 11.71
CA VAL A 86 -1.69 16.95 10.26
C VAL A 86 -3.03 17.54 9.82
N ALA A 87 -4.14 17.05 10.38
CA ALA A 87 -5.47 17.57 10.08
C ALA A 87 -5.67 19.00 10.61
N GLU A 88 -5.09 19.33 11.77
CA GLU A 88 -5.14 20.67 12.35
C GLU A 88 -4.44 21.72 11.46
N ILE A 89 -3.36 21.34 10.80
CA ILE A 89 -2.62 22.20 9.84
C ILE A 89 -3.33 22.23 8.49
N TRP A 90 -3.65 21.06 7.93
CA TRP A 90 -4.11 20.94 6.55
C TRP A 90 -5.56 21.39 6.32
N ASN A 91 -6.48 21.07 7.24
CA ASN A 91 -7.90 21.34 7.02
C ASN A 91 -8.20 22.83 6.85
N PRO A 92 -7.64 23.76 7.64
CA PRO A 92 -7.84 25.19 7.42
C PRO A 92 -7.35 25.68 6.05
N ILE A 93 -6.23 25.13 5.55
CA ILE A 93 -5.67 25.45 4.23
C ILE A 93 -6.61 24.96 3.12
N ARG A 94 -7.04 23.69 3.24
CA ARG A 94 -7.98 23.06 2.32
C ARG A 94 -9.31 23.80 2.27
N GLU A 95 -9.94 24.05 3.41
CA GLU A 95 -11.25 24.69 3.50
C GLU A 95 -11.26 26.08 2.90
N ARG A 96 -10.22 26.90 3.16
CA ARG A 96 -10.09 28.23 2.56
C ARG A 96 -10.01 28.16 1.04
N THR A 97 -9.24 27.21 0.51
CA THR A 97 -8.96 27.09 -0.92
C THR A 97 -10.14 26.47 -1.68
N VAL A 98 -10.72 25.39 -1.16
CA VAL A 98 -11.91 24.74 -1.71
C VAL A 98 -13.14 25.63 -1.56
N GLY A 99 -13.29 26.35 -0.45
CA GLY A 99 -14.39 27.31 -0.26
C GLY A 99 -14.33 28.49 -1.23
N ALA A 100 -13.15 28.90 -1.68
CA ALA A 100 -13.02 29.86 -2.78
C ALA A 100 -13.52 29.26 -4.11
N PHE A 101 -13.13 28.02 -4.42
CA PHE A 101 -13.64 27.29 -5.58
C PHE A 101 -15.16 27.14 -5.56
N SER A 102 -15.77 26.72 -4.43
CA SER A 102 -17.22 26.56 -4.31
C SER A 102 -18.01 27.85 -4.56
N ARG A 103 -17.45 29.01 -4.21
CA ARG A 103 -18.05 30.32 -4.52
C ARG A 103 -17.95 30.67 -6.00
N VAL A 104 -16.86 30.29 -6.67
CA VAL A 104 -16.70 30.49 -8.12
C VAL A 104 -17.59 29.51 -8.88
N SER A 105 -17.57 28.23 -8.53
CA SER A 105 -18.36 27.21 -9.18
C SER A 105 -19.85 27.51 -9.06
N SER A 106 -20.35 27.90 -7.88
CA SER A 106 -21.77 28.26 -7.71
C SER A 106 -22.22 29.47 -8.53
N ARG A 107 -21.30 30.35 -8.94
CA ARG A 107 -21.60 31.47 -9.86
C ARG A 107 -21.59 31.05 -11.32
N LEU A 108 -20.81 30.03 -11.66
CA LEU A 108 -20.74 29.47 -13.01
C LEU A 108 -21.83 28.42 -13.25
N ASP A 109 -22.26 27.73 -12.20
CA ASP A 109 -23.32 26.72 -12.17
C ASP A 109 -24.72 27.37 -12.17
N GLY A 110 -24.88 28.42 -13.00
CA GLY A 110 -26.17 29.02 -13.27
C GLY A 110 -27.10 27.93 -13.78
N ALA A 111 -28.20 27.69 -13.05
CA ALA A 111 -29.11 26.57 -13.29
C ALA A 111 -29.47 26.50 -14.79
N PRO A 112 -29.32 25.33 -15.44
CA PRO A 112 -29.85 25.17 -16.77
C PRO A 112 -31.35 25.39 -16.69
N GLU A 113 -31.85 26.47 -17.30
CA GLU A 113 -33.29 26.62 -17.49
C GLU A 113 -33.76 25.39 -18.27
N ALA A 114 -34.61 24.57 -17.63
CA ALA A 114 -35.32 23.50 -18.29
C ALA A 114 -36.17 24.11 -19.40
N GLY A 115 -35.62 24.14 -20.61
CA GLY A 115 -36.20 24.83 -21.76
C GLY A 115 -36.28 23.91 -22.98
N GLN A 116 -37.01 24.37 -24.00
CA GLN A 116 -37.08 23.68 -25.30
C GLN A 116 -35.68 23.45 -25.86
N THR A 117 -35.46 22.26 -26.42
CA THR A 117 -34.24 21.91 -27.16
C THR A 117 -34.37 22.34 -28.62
N ARG A 118 -33.23 22.44 -29.30
CA ARG A 118 -33.18 22.71 -30.74
C ARG A 118 -34.01 21.69 -31.52
N GLU A 119 -33.88 20.41 -31.17
CA GLU A 119 -34.61 19.30 -31.79
C GLU A 119 -36.11 19.43 -31.55
N ALA A 120 -36.54 19.82 -30.34
CA ALA A 120 -37.95 20.00 -30.02
C ALA A 120 -38.58 21.18 -30.79
N LEU A 121 -37.84 22.28 -30.97
CA LEU A 121 -38.29 23.43 -31.76
C LEU A 121 -38.44 23.08 -33.25
N ILE A 122 -37.44 22.40 -33.82
CA ILE A 122 -37.47 21.98 -35.22
C ILE A 122 -38.53 20.91 -35.44
N ALA A 123 -38.67 19.93 -34.54
CA ALA A 123 -39.72 18.91 -34.62
C ALA A 123 -41.12 19.54 -34.61
N ALA A 124 -41.37 20.50 -33.70
CA ALA A 124 -42.65 21.21 -33.64
C ALA A 124 -42.92 22.05 -34.91
N ALA A 125 -41.90 22.68 -35.49
CA ALA A 125 -42.02 23.43 -36.73
C ALA A 125 -42.31 22.51 -37.94
N LEU A 126 -41.64 21.35 -38.00
CA LEU A 126 -41.87 20.34 -39.02
C LEU A 126 -43.28 19.73 -38.91
N ASP A 127 -43.76 19.46 -37.69
CA ASP A 127 -45.12 18.97 -37.44
C ASP A 127 -46.20 19.99 -37.85
N ALA A 128 -46.01 21.28 -37.53
CA ALA A 128 -46.91 22.36 -37.97
C ALA A 128 -46.94 22.46 -39.50
N GLY A 129 -45.76 22.39 -40.15
CA GLY A 129 -45.64 22.34 -41.60
C GLY A 129 -46.37 21.15 -42.23
N ALA A 130 -46.23 19.95 -41.64
CA ALA A 130 -46.90 18.74 -42.09
C ALA A 130 -48.43 18.83 -41.99
N ARG A 131 -48.94 19.53 -40.97
CA ARG A 131 -50.38 19.81 -40.77
C ARG A 131 -50.91 20.99 -41.59
N ARG A 132 -50.05 21.66 -42.38
CA ARG A 132 -50.37 22.91 -43.11
C ARG A 132 -50.82 24.04 -42.18
N GLU A 133 -50.37 24.02 -40.93
CA GLU A 133 -50.57 25.08 -39.96
C GLU A 133 -49.50 26.17 -40.13
N LYS A 134 -49.76 27.37 -39.61
CA LYS A 134 -48.77 28.46 -39.63
C LYS A 134 -47.60 28.11 -38.72
N ILE A 135 -46.39 28.07 -39.27
CA ILE A 135 -45.15 27.96 -38.47
C ILE A 135 -44.97 29.26 -37.66
N ALA A 136 -44.50 29.14 -36.42
CA ALA A 136 -44.29 30.29 -35.56
C ALA A 136 -43.30 31.29 -36.19
N ASP A 137 -43.69 32.56 -36.29
CA ASP A 137 -42.89 33.62 -36.93
C ASP A 137 -41.59 33.91 -36.16
N ASP A 138 -41.51 33.50 -34.89
CA ASP A 138 -40.38 33.68 -33.96
C ASP A 138 -39.42 32.48 -33.90
N LEU A 139 -39.57 31.49 -34.80
CA LEU A 139 -38.77 30.26 -34.79
C LEU A 139 -37.25 30.54 -34.82
N THR A 140 -36.80 31.46 -35.66
CA THR A 140 -35.38 31.83 -35.77
C THR A 140 -34.85 32.45 -34.47
N ASP A 141 -35.63 33.33 -33.84
CA ASP A 141 -35.26 33.99 -32.58
C ASP A 141 -35.19 32.99 -31.43
N ARG A 142 -36.13 32.03 -31.41
CA ARG A 142 -36.16 30.94 -30.42
C ARG A 142 -34.99 29.98 -30.61
N LEU A 143 -34.61 29.66 -31.84
CA LEU A 143 -33.42 28.86 -32.13
C LEU A 143 -32.15 29.59 -31.65
N ALA A 144 -31.97 30.86 -32.01
CA ALA A 144 -30.81 31.67 -31.61
C ALA A 144 -30.70 31.88 -30.08
N ALA A 145 -31.81 31.88 -29.36
CA ALA A 145 -31.82 31.92 -27.90
C ALA A 145 -31.33 30.59 -27.28
N VAL A 146 -31.74 29.45 -27.86
CA VAL A 146 -31.26 28.12 -27.45
C VAL A 146 -29.76 27.96 -27.71
N GLU A 147 -29.26 28.39 -28.87
CA GLU A 147 -27.81 28.31 -29.16
C GLU A 147 -26.98 29.12 -28.17
N ARG A 148 -27.36 30.38 -27.90
CA ARG A 148 -26.67 31.23 -26.93
C ARG A 148 -26.69 30.65 -25.51
N ARG A 149 -27.80 30.00 -25.13
CA ARG A 149 -27.91 29.31 -23.83
C ARG A 149 -26.95 28.12 -23.77
N ASP A 150 -26.89 27.30 -24.81
CA ASP A 150 -26.05 26.11 -24.85
C ASP A 150 -24.56 26.48 -24.86
N GLU A 151 -24.18 27.53 -25.62
CA GLU A 151 -22.82 28.12 -25.59
C GLU A 151 -22.44 28.63 -24.19
N LEU A 152 -23.34 29.34 -23.51
CA LEU A 152 -23.13 29.80 -22.13
C LEU A 152 -22.94 28.62 -21.18
N ALA A 153 -23.74 27.55 -21.32
CA ALA A 153 -23.64 26.36 -20.49
C ALA A 153 -22.32 25.60 -20.73
N GLU A 154 -21.83 25.55 -21.97
CA GLU A 154 -20.50 25.01 -22.29
C GLU A 154 -19.38 25.87 -21.69
N ALA A 155 -19.46 27.20 -21.83
CA ALA A 155 -18.51 28.13 -21.25
C ALA A 155 -18.47 28.02 -19.72
N SER A 156 -19.63 27.87 -19.07
CA SER A 156 -19.75 27.62 -17.63
C SER A 156 -19.08 26.31 -17.22
N ARG A 157 -19.35 25.21 -17.93
CA ARG A 157 -18.71 23.90 -17.66
C ARG A 157 -17.19 23.98 -17.82
N ALA A 158 -16.70 24.61 -18.88
CA ALA A 158 -15.28 24.83 -19.12
C ALA A 158 -14.65 25.71 -18.03
N GLY A 159 -15.35 26.76 -17.60
CA GLY A 159 -14.94 27.65 -16.51
C GLY A 159 -14.83 26.92 -15.17
N VAL A 160 -15.82 26.09 -14.82
CA VAL A 160 -15.78 25.24 -13.61
C VAL A 160 -14.60 24.28 -13.67
N HIS A 161 -14.38 23.64 -14.82
CA HIS A 161 -13.26 22.73 -15.00
C HIS A 161 -11.90 23.41 -14.84
N LEU A 162 -11.73 24.59 -15.44
CA LEU A 162 -10.52 25.40 -15.30
C LEU A 162 -10.31 25.83 -13.85
N ALA A 163 -11.34 26.37 -13.19
CA ALA A 163 -11.27 26.78 -11.79
C ALA A 163 -10.92 25.61 -10.87
N GLY A 164 -11.50 24.42 -11.10
CA GLY A 164 -11.19 23.20 -10.37
C GLY A 164 -9.72 22.78 -10.55
N SER A 165 -9.23 22.80 -11.79
CA SER A 165 -7.84 22.45 -12.12
C SER A 165 -6.83 23.42 -11.49
N MET A 166 -7.11 24.73 -11.53
CA MET A 166 -6.28 25.75 -10.87
C MET A 166 -6.28 25.59 -9.35
N THR A 167 -7.43 25.23 -8.77
CA THR A 167 -7.55 24.98 -7.33
C THR A 167 -6.73 23.75 -6.91
N ALA A 168 -6.79 22.66 -7.68
CA ALA A 168 -5.98 21.47 -7.45
C ALA A 168 -4.47 21.77 -7.55
N ALA A 169 -4.06 22.53 -8.57
CA ALA A 169 -2.67 22.97 -8.71
C ALA A 169 -2.21 23.81 -7.51
N ARG A 170 -3.06 24.72 -7.03
CA ARG A 170 -2.79 25.52 -5.83
C ARG A 170 -2.68 24.67 -4.57
N LEU A 171 -3.57 23.70 -4.36
CA LEU A 171 -3.47 22.77 -3.23
C LEU A 171 -2.17 21.95 -3.28
N THR A 172 -1.72 21.58 -4.47
CA THR A 172 -0.44 20.88 -4.66
C THR A 172 0.74 21.76 -4.24
N ALA A 173 0.78 23.01 -4.71
CA ALA A 173 1.80 23.97 -4.30
C ALA A 173 1.81 24.18 -2.77
N LEU A 174 0.63 24.38 -2.16
CA LEU A 174 0.50 24.55 -0.72
C LEU A 174 0.96 23.31 0.07
N ALA A 175 0.70 22.09 -0.43
CA ALA A 175 1.20 20.88 0.21
C ALA A 175 2.73 20.79 0.16
N HIS A 176 3.36 21.20 -0.96
CA HIS A 176 4.81 21.29 -1.04
C HIS A 176 5.38 22.38 -0.11
N ASP A 177 4.76 23.56 -0.07
CA ASP A 177 5.21 24.68 0.77
C ASP A 177 5.15 24.34 2.26
N HIS A 178 4.18 23.50 2.67
CA HIS A 178 4.01 23.03 4.04
C HIS A 178 4.55 21.60 4.29
N ALA A 179 5.34 21.05 3.36
CA ALA A 179 5.75 19.64 3.43
C ALA A 179 6.48 19.30 4.74
N ASP A 180 7.46 20.12 5.13
CA ASP A 180 8.26 19.92 6.34
C ASP A 180 7.38 19.97 7.60
N GLU A 181 6.53 20.99 7.72
CA GLU A 181 5.60 21.17 8.84
C GLU A 181 4.63 19.97 8.98
N LEU A 182 4.11 19.48 7.85
CA LEU A 182 3.22 18.32 7.82
C LEU A 182 3.94 17.03 8.21
N TYR A 183 5.17 16.82 7.75
CA TYR A 183 5.98 15.66 8.15
C TYR A 183 6.36 15.71 9.63
N GLU A 184 6.77 16.88 10.14
CA GLU A 184 7.05 17.09 11.56
C GLU A 184 5.83 16.80 12.43
N ALA A 185 4.63 17.18 11.99
CA ALA A 185 3.38 16.86 12.68
C ALA A 185 3.12 15.34 12.77
N VAL A 186 3.32 14.60 11.67
CA VAL A 186 3.24 13.12 11.67
C VAL A 186 4.25 12.51 12.65
N GLN A 187 5.50 12.99 12.61
CA GLN A 187 6.56 12.50 13.49
C GLN A 187 6.31 12.85 14.97
N ALA A 188 5.66 13.99 15.25
CA ALA A 188 5.23 14.33 16.61
C ALA A 188 4.14 13.37 17.11
N ASP A 189 3.12 13.09 16.29
CA ASP A 189 2.08 12.10 16.61
C ASP A 189 2.67 10.70 16.83
N LEU A 190 3.66 10.30 16.02
CA LEU A 190 4.36 9.03 16.17
C LEU A 190 5.19 8.97 17.47
N ARG A 191 5.89 10.05 17.83
CA ARG A 191 6.67 10.11 19.09
C ARG A 191 5.77 9.99 20.31
N ASP A 192 4.64 10.69 20.34
CA ASP A 192 3.68 10.58 21.44
C ASP A 192 3.13 9.15 21.54
N LEU A 193 2.82 8.53 20.40
CA LEU A 193 2.36 7.15 20.35
C LEU A 193 3.41 6.15 20.86
N ILE A 194 4.69 6.35 20.55
CA ILE A 194 5.80 5.54 21.07
C ILE A 194 5.87 5.67 22.60
N VAL A 195 5.76 6.88 23.13
CA VAL A 195 5.78 7.14 24.58
C VAL A 195 4.63 6.43 25.28
N ASP A 196 3.40 6.56 24.77
CA ASP A 196 2.22 5.88 25.31
C ASP A 196 2.39 4.36 25.27
N SER A 197 2.91 3.85 24.16
CA SER A 197 3.15 2.42 23.97
C SER A 197 4.22 1.89 24.93
N GLY A 198 5.25 2.67 25.25
CA GLY A 198 6.24 2.31 26.26
C GLY A 198 5.68 2.26 27.68
N GLN A 199 4.63 3.03 27.99
CA GLN A 199 3.92 2.91 29.28
C GLN A 199 3.08 1.64 29.32
N VAL A 200 2.33 1.36 28.25
CA VAL A 200 1.51 0.14 28.13
C VAL A 200 2.38 -1.11 28.13
N ALA A 201 3.50 -1.13 27.39
CA ALA A 201 4.41 -2.27 27.34
C ALA A 201 5.00 -2.61 28.72
N ARG A 202 5.37 -1.60 29.52
CA ARG A 202 5.83 -1.82 30.91
C ARG A 202 4.73 -2.36 31.81
N ALA A 203 3.50 -1.89 31.65
CA ALA A 203 2.36 -2.40 32.42
C ALA A 203 1.93 -3.82 32.00
N LEU A 204 2.32 -4.26 30.81
CA LEU A 204 2.07 -5.60 30.26
C LEU A 204 3.27 -6.54 30.42
N GLU A 205 4.33 -6.15 31.12
CA GLU A 205 5.47 -7.03 31.36
C GLU A 205 5.04 -8.29 32.13
N GLY A 206 5.23 -9.46 31.52
CA GLY A 206 4.78 -10.74 32.08
C GLY A 206 3.27 -11.02 31.91
N VAL A 207 2.55 -10.24 31.09
CA VAL A 207 1.13 -10.41 30.80
C VAL A 207 0.93 -11.02 29.42
N ASP A 208 0.54 -12.29 29.37
CA ASP A 208 0.31 -13.04 28.13
C ASP A 208 -1.19 -13.20 27.78
N SER A 209 -2.09 -12.86 28.70
CA SER A 209 -3.53 -13.09 28.59
C SER A 209 -4.35 -12.10 29.42
N ALA A 210 -5.63 -11.94 29.05
CA ALA A 210 -6.57 -11.09 29.77
C ALA A 210 -6.76 -11.57 31.22
N GLU A 211 -6.79 -12.88 31.43
CA GLU A 211 -6.91 -13.50 32.74
C GLU A 211 -5.70 -13.20 33.64
N VAL A 212 -4.49 -13.19 33.07
CA VAL A 212 -3.27 -12.78 33.78
C VAL A 212 -3.29 -11.29 34.09
N ALA A 213 -3.75 -10.45 33.16
CA ALA A 213 -3.91 -9.02 33.39
C ALA A 213 -4.84 -8.72 34.57
N ILE A 214 -6.01 -9.38 34.61
CA ILE A 214 -6.98 -9.25 35.71
C ILE A 214 -6.38 -9.68 37.04
N ARG A 215 -5.57 -10.77 37.05
CA ARG A 215 -4.91 -11.26 38.25
C ARG A 215 -3.85 -10.30 38.78
N LEU A 216 -3.12 -9.62 37.89
CA LEU A 216 -2.07 -8.66 38.24
C LEU A 216 -2.62 -7.29 38.65
N GLY A 217 -3.91 -7.03 38.38
CA GLY A 217 -4.65 -5.90 38.93
C GLY A 217 -5.08 -4.87 37.90
N GLU A 218 -5.52 -3.72 38.40
CA GLU A 218 -6.19 -2.69 37.61
C GLU A 218 -5.30 -2.11 36.51
N ALA A 219 -4.03 -1.80 36.81
CA ALA A 219 -3.11 -1.21 35.85
C ALA A 219 -2.84 -2.12 34.63
N ALA A 220 -2.60 -3.41 34.84
CA ALA A 220 -2.39 -4.38 33.78
C ALA A 220 -3.67 -4.61 32.96
N THR A 221 -4.83 -4.64 33.61
CA THR A 221 -6.14 -4.77 32.95
C THR A 221 -6.44 -3.58 32.03
N ILE A 222 -6.20 -2.35 32.51
CA ILE A 222 -6.35 -1.14 31.70
C ILE A 222 -5.40 -1.18 30.50
N ALA A 223 -4.12 -1.50 30.73
CA ALA A 223 -3.13 -1.60 29.66
C ALA A 223 -3.49 -2.66 28.61
N TRP A 224 -4.01 -3.81 29.04
CA TRP A 224 -4.47 -4.88 28.15
C TRP A 224 -5.60 -4.42 27.25
N SER A 225 -6.58 -3.69 27.81
CA SER A 225 -7.69 -3.12 27.06
C SER A 225 -7.27 -2.00 26.09
N ALA A 226 -6.19 -1.28 26.40
CA ALA A 226 -5.70 -0.17 25.59
C ALA A 226 -4.88 -0.61 24.36
N ARG A 227 -4.40 -1.86 24.33
CA ARG A 227 -3.52 -2.39 23.28
C ARG A 227 -4.07 -2.20 21.87
N ASP A 228 -5.32 -2.58 21.66
CA ASP A 228 -5.91 -2.53 20.32
C ASP A 228 -6.11 -1.08 19.85
N GLY A 229 -6.39 -0.15 20.76
CA GLY A 229 -6.45 1.28 20.48
C GLY A 229 -5.11 1.89 20.06
N LEU A 230 -3.97 1.36 20.53
CA LEU A 230 -2.64 1.79 20.07
C LEU A 230 -2.41 1.42 18.59
N ARG A 231 -2.89 0.26 18.15
CA ARG A 231 -2.80 -0.19 16.76
C ARG A 231 -3.65 0.69 15.84
N GLU A 232 -4.86 1.03 16.26
CA GLU A 232 -5.72 1.96 15.51
C GLU A 232 -5.08 3.35 15.37
N ARG A 233 -4.46 3.87 16.44
CA ARG A 233 -3.71 5.13 16.40
C ARG A 233 -2.49 5.03 15.49
N MET A 234 -1.77 3.91 15.49
CA MET A 234 -0.66 3.66 14.58
C MET A 234 -1.11 3.70 13.12
N LEU A 235 -2.25 3.10 12.81
CA LEU A 235 -2.85 3.17 11.48
C LEU A 235 -3.19 4.61 11.09
N ALA A 236 -3.79 5.40 11.99
CA ALA A 236 -4.11 6.80 11.71
C ALA A 236 -2.84 7.65 11.42
N VAL A 237 -1.75 7.41 12.16
CA VAL A 237 -0.44 8.05 11.90
C VAL A 237 0.09 7.63 10.53
N ALA A 238 0.05 6.35 10.19
CA ALA A 238 0.48 5.84 8.89
C ALA A 238 -0.39 6.34 7.72
N GLU A 239 -1.70 6.45 7.90
CA GLU A 239 -2.63 7.04 6.92
C GLU A 239 -2.35 8.53 6.70
N SER A 240 -1.95 9.24 7.76
CA SER A 240 -1.55 10.66 7.70
C SER A 240 -0.20 10.80 7.01
N ALA A 241 0.78 9.96 7.32
CA ALA A 241 2.05 9.89 6.60
C ALA A 241 1.83 9.65 5.11
N ARG A 242 0.92 8.72 4.75
CA ARG A 242 0.53 8.43 3.37
C ARG A 242 -0.10 9.63 2.70
N PHE A 243 -0.97 10.34 3.41
CA PHE A 243 -1.58 11.58 2.92
C PHE A 243 -0.51 12.60 2.57
N VAL A 244 0.38 12.93 3.51
CA VAL A 244 1.44 13.92 3.30
C VAL A 244 2.33 13.50 2.14
N HIS A 245 2.82 12.26 2.12
CA HIS A 245 3.68 11.75 1.06
C HIS A 245 3.05 11.83 -0.33
N ARG A 246 1.75 11.52 -0.46
CA ARG A 246 1.03 11.61 -1.73
C ARG A 246 0.72 13.06 -2.11
N ALA A 247 0.33 13.89 -1.16
CA ALA A 247 0.05 15.30 -1.40
C ALA A 247 1.31 16.04 -1.89
N THR A 248 2.49 15.68 -1.37
CA THR A 248 3.78 16.28 -1.73
C THR A 248 4.51 15.59 -2.88
N THR A 249 4.10 14.40 -3.33
CA THR A 249 4.75 13.71 -4.46
C THR A 249 3.87 13.68 -5.70
N ASP A 250 2.61 13.27 -5.54
CA ASP A 250 1.64 13.16 -6.64
C ASP A 250 0.88 14.49 -6.84
N GLY A 251 0.53 15.14 -5.73
CA GLY A 251 -0.33 16.31 -5.70
C GLY A 251 -1.81 16.00 -5.89
N PHE A 252 -2.57 17.05 -6.18
CA PHE A 252 -4.02 17.01 -6.34
C PHE A 252 -4.43 17.13 -7.80
N THR A 253 -5.63 16.64 -8.12
CA THR A 253 -6.26 16.72 -9.44
C THR A 253 -7.74 17.01 -9.34
N TYR A 254 -8.29 17.57 -10.41
CA TYR A 254 -9.72 17.77 -10.56
C TYR A 254 -10.28 16.77 -11.58
N MET A 255 -11.32 16.03 -11.19
CA MET A 255 -12.03 15.05 -12.05
C MET A 255 -13.54 15.37 -12.10
N GLY A 256 -13.90 16.65 -12.15
CA GLY A 256 -15.29 17.11 -12.30
C GLY A 256 -16.06 17.29 -10.99
N THR A 257 -15.66 16.64 -9.89
CA THR A 257 -16.41 16.71 -8.62
C THR A 257 -15.73 17.59 -7.58
N ALA A 258 -14.46 17.30 -7.25
CA ALA A 258 -13.78 17.98 -6.16
C ALA A 258 -12.28 18.23 -6.47
N PRO A 259 -11.76 19.45 -6.24
CA PRO A 259 -10.38 19.81 -6.58
C PRO A 259 -9.34 19.34 -5.54
N ASP A 260 -9.79 18.78 -4.42
CA ASP A 260 -8.96 18.21 -3.34
C ASP A 260 -8.76 16.70 -3.47
N THR A 261 -9.08 16.13 -4.64
CA THR A 261 -8.83 14.73 -4.93
C THR A 261 -7.34 14.52 -5.19
N LEU A 262 -6.70 13.61 -4.45
CA LEU A 262 -5.30 13.23 -4.74
C LEU A 262 -5.19 12.57 -6.12
N LYS A 263 -4.13 12.89 -6.88
CA LYS A 263 -3.81 12.20 -8.13
C LYS A 263 -3.66 10.71 -7.91
N LYS A 264 -3.91 9.91 -8.95
CA LYS A 264 -3.56 8.48 -8.92
C LYS A 264 -2.09 8.34 -8.53
N ALA A 265 -1.81 7.42 -7.61
CA ALA A 265 -0.46 7.19 -7.12
C ALA A 265 0.49 6.93 -8.30
N GLY A 266 1.61 7.65 -8.36
CA GLY A 266 2.71 7.33 -9.26
C GLY A 266 3.50 6.12 -8.75
N ILE A 267 4.48 5.63 -9.54
CA ILE A 267 5.29 4.44 -9.21
C ILE A 267 5.96 4.54 -7.82
N ALA A 268 6.35 5.75 -7.38
CA ALA A 268 6.99 5.99 -6.08
C ALA A 268 6.01 5.91 -4.89
N THR A 269 4.73 6.20 -5.10
CA THR A 269 3.67 6.22 -4.06
C THR A 269 2.66 5.07 -4.24
N GLU A 270 2.92 4.19 -5.22
CA GLU A 270 2.01 3.17 -5.75
C GLU A 270 1.59 2.15 -4.69
N GLY A 271 2.53 1.77 -3.82
CA GLY A 271 2.30 0.82 -2.74
C GLY A 271 1.97 1.49 -1.40
N SER A 272 1.19 0.81 -0.55
CA SER A 272 1.22 1.11 0.90
C SER A 272 2.57 0.75 1.53
N ALA A 273 3.33 -0.14 0.88
CA ALA A 273 4.66 -0.57 1.29
C ALA A 273 5.64 0.61 1.46
N SER A 274 5.72 1.53 0.49
CA SER A 274 6.66 2.67 0.59
C SER A 274 6.35 3.62 1.76
N THR A 275 5.08 3.73 2.14
CA THR A 275 4.70 4.48 3.35
C THR A 275 5.06 3.70 4.62
N TRP A 276 4.84 2.40 4.65
CA TRP A 276 5.24 1.57 5.78
C TRP A 276 6.76 1.56 5.98
N ASP A 277 7.54 1.50 4.90
CA ASP A 277 9.00 1.59 4.94
C ASP A 277 9.47 2.94 5.54
N LEU A 278 8.79 4.04 5.17
CA LEU A 278 9.05 5.36 5.76
C LEU A 278 8.78 5.37 7.27
N VAL A 279 7.64 4.83 7.68
CA VAL A 279 7.25 4.78 9.10
C VAL A 279 8.17 3.87 9.91
N ASP A 280 8.55 2.71 9.36
CA ASP A 280 9.50 1.80 9.99
C ASP A 280 10.87 2.48 10.14
N SER A 281 11.33 3.25 9.13
CA SER A 281 12.56 4.02 9.25
C SER A 281 12.52 5.09 10.35
N TRP A 282 11.35 5.71 10.60
CA TRP A 282 11.20 6.67 11.71
C TRP A 282 11.20 5.95 13.07
N LEU A 283 10.52 4.81 13.19
CA LEU A 283 10.53 4.00 14.41
C LEU A 283 11.97 3.59 14.78
N GLU A 284 12.78 3.20 13.80
CA GLU A 284 14.20 2.91 13.96
C GLU A 284 15.01 4.14 14.39
N GLN A 285 14.80 5.29 13.73
CA GLN A 285 15.48 6.55 14.06
C GLN A 285 15.17 7.03 15.49
N PHE A 286 13.95 6.79 15.96
CA PHE A 286 13.55 7.12 17.34
C PHE A 286 14.05 6.11 18.38
N GLY A 287 14.73 5.04 17.97
CA GLY A 287 15.24 4.01 18.87
C GLY A 287 14.13 3.22 19.57
N THR A 288 13.02 2.98 18.87
CA THR A 288 11.86 2.26 19.41
C THR A 288 12.23 0.80 19.67
N SER A 289 11.91 0.27 20.85
CA SER A 289 12.21 -1.13 21.19
C SER A 289 11.28 -2.10 20.45
N ASP A 290 11.75 -3.33 20.20
CA ASP A 290 10.99 -4.38 19.52
C ASP A 290 9.63 -4.64 20.17
N VAL A 291 9.56 -4.63 21.51
CA VAL A 291 8.31 -4.81 22.27
C VAL A 291 7.29 -3.72 21.94
N ILE A 292 7.72 -2.46 21.78
CA ILE A 292 6.83 -1.36 21.42
C ILE A 292 6.38 -1.51 19.97
N VAL A 293 7.30 -1.89 19.07
CA VAL A 293 6.96 -2.15 17.66
C VAL A 293 5.93 -3.27 17.54
N ASP A 294 6.11 -4.37 18.28
CA ASP A 294 5.19 -5.51 18.27
C ASP A 294 3.81 -5.11 18.81
N LEU A 295 3.76 -4.25 19.84
CA LEU A 295 2.51 -3.71 20.37
C LEU A 295 1.75 -2.88 19.32
N LEU A 296 2.47 -2.01 18.61
CA LEU A 296 1.94 -1.09 17.61
C LEU A 296 1.54 -1.75 16.30
N VAL A 297 2.30 -2.78 15.89
CA VAL A 297 2.17 -3.41 14.57
C VAL A 297 1.41 -4.74 14.64
N GLY A 298 1.37 -5.38 15.81
CA GLY A 298 0.75 -6.69 15.99
C GLY A 298 1.54 -7.82 15.32
N ARG A 299 2.83 -7.91 15.63
CA ARG A 299 3.63 -9.10 15.33
C ARG A 299 3.40 -10.18 16.38
#